data_AF-A0A919D9E0-F1
#
_entry.id   AF-A0A919D9E0-F1
#
_cell.length_a   1.000
_cell.length_b   1.000
_cell.length_c   1.000
_cell.angle_alpha   90.00
_cell.angle_beta   90.00
_cell.angle_gamma   90.00
#
_symmetry.space_group_name_H-M   'P 1'
#
loop_
_entity.id
_entity.type
_entity.pdbx_description
1 polymer ?
#
loop_
_entity_poly.entity_id
_entity_poly.type
_entity_poly.pdbx_seq_one_letter_code
_entity_poly.pdbx_strand_id
1 'polypeptide(L)'
;MNKTLLFASVLAAFVTGVHVVAGGKDVASRLLASGLADEPRLTLYAAWHMVSALLGISALVLVRASLPPHQAGMVSAVRLVALLWLASGFVFLVVAATQPGEGLFLKLPQWILLLPVGVLAWLGANRSSKPTPLRSAA
;
A
#
# COMPACT_ATOMS: atom_id res chain seq x y z
N MET A 1 -6.82 -7.50 19.84
CA MET A 1 -6.78 -6.99 18.46
C MET A 1 -5.51 -6.19 18.26
N ASN A 2 -4.81 -6.35 17.13
CA ASN A 2 -3.59 -5.60 16.84
C ASN A 2 -4.00 -4.21 16.32
N LYS A 3 -4.00 -3.21 17.22
CA LYS A 3 -4.43 -1.84 16.90
C LYS A 3 -3.60 -1.21 15.78
N THR A 4 -2.32 -1.57 15.67
CA THR A 4 -1.44 -1.07 14.61
C THR A 4 -1.85 -1.60 13.24
N LEU A 5 -2.16 -2.89 13.13
CA LEU A 5 -2.65 -3.48 11.88
C LEU A 5 -4.04 -2.96 11.51
N LEU A 6 -4.91 -2.72 12.50
CA LEU A 6 -6.21 -2.11 12.25
C LEU A 6 -6.07 -0.68 11.70
N PHE A 7 -5.18 0.12 12.28
CA PHE A 7 -4.90 1.46 11.77
C PHE A 7 -4.28 1.40 10.37
N ALA A 8 -3.33 0.48 10.14
CA ALA A 8 -2.76 0.24 8.82
C ALA A 8 -3.83 -0.16 7.78
N SER A 9 -4.81 -0.99 8.15
CA SER A 9 -5.89 -1.38 7.23
C SER A 9 -6.82 -0.24 6.89
N VAL A 10 -7.18 0.61 7.87
CA VAL A 10 -8.00 1.80 7.61
C VAL A 10 -7.27 2.78 6.69
N LEU A 11 -5.99 3.02 6.95
CA LEU A 11 -5.17 3.87 6.09
C LEU A 11 -5.02 3.26 4.69
N ALA A 12 -4.78 1.96 4.57
CA ALA A 12 -4.72 1.26 3.29
C ALA A 12 -6.03 1.38 2.48
N ALA A 13 -7.18 1.24 3.14
CA ALA A 13 -8.49 1.41 2.50
C ALA A 13 -8.71 2.85 2.03
N PHE A 14 -8.34 3.83 2.87
CA PHE A 14 -8.38 5.25 2.49
C PHE A 14 -7.50 5.52 1.26
N VAL A 15 -6.24 5.06 1.25
CA VAL A 15 -5.32 5.22 0.12
C VAL A 15 -5.83 4.52 -1.12
N THR A 16 -6.45 3.35 -0.99
CA THR A 16 -7.12 2.66 -2.11
C THR A 16 -8.23 3.53 -2.71
N GLY A 17 -9.06 4.15 -1.87
CA GLY A 17 -10.11 5.07 -2.30
C GLY A 17 -9.55 6.31 -3.01
N VAL A 18 -8.51 6.93 -2.47
CA VAL A 18 -7.81 8.07 -3.09
C VAL A 18 -7.23 7.66 -4.45
N HIS A 19 -6.57 6.51 -4.53
CA HIS A 19 -6.02 5.97 -5.77
C HIS A 19 -7.11 5.81 -6.83
N VAL A 20 -8.19 5.08 -6.52
CA VAL A 20 -9.26 4.81 -7.49
C VAL A 20 -10.00 6.08 -7.92
N VAL A 21 -10.31 6.99 -6.98
CA VAL A 21 -11.16 8.16 -7.27
C VAL A 21 -10.35 9.36 -7.75
N ALA A 22 -9.44 9.87 -6.93
CA ALA A 22 -8.65 11.06 -7.27
C ALA A 22 -7.63 10.70 -8.34
N GLY A 23 -6.91 9.59 -8.14
CA GLY A 23 -5.98 9.08 -9.14
C GLY A 23 -6.69 8.64 -10.44
N GLY A 24 -7.91 8.11 -10.36
CA GLY A 24 -8.69 7.77 -11.55
C GLY A 24 -8.98 8.99 -12.42
N LYS A 25 -9.34 10.12 -11.78
CA LYS A 25 -9.57 11.40 -12.46
C LYS A 25 -8.29 12.02 -12.99
N ASP A 26 -7.25 12.12 -12.17
CA ASP A 26 -6.06 12.90 -12.51
C ASP A 26 -4.99 12.13 -13.28
N VAL A 27 -4.96 10.80 -13.17
CA VAL A 27 -3.93 9.96 -13.79
C VAL A 27 -4.54 9.02 -14.83
N ALA A 28 -5.47 8.14 -14.43
CA ALA A 28 -5.95 7.07 -15.32
C ALA A 28 -6.75 7.60 -16.52
N SER A 29 -7.65 8.58 -16.29
CA SER A 29 -8.41 9.19 -17.37
C SER A 29 -7.51 9.95 -18.36
N ARG A 30 -6.49 10.63 -17.84
CA ARG A 30 -5.51 11.38 -18.66
C ARG A 30 -4.59 10.45 -19.43
N LEU A 31 -4.23 9.31 -18.87
CA LEU A 31 -3.50 8.25 -19.57
C LEU A 31 -4.32 7.74 -20.77
N LEU A 32 -5.61 7.46 -20.59
CA LEU A 32 -6.49 7.03 -21.70
C LEU A 32 -6.69 8.12 -22.75
N ALA A 33 -6.75 9.39 -22.34
CA ALA A 33 -6.85 10.53 -23.26
C ALA A 33 -5.52 10.91 -23.92
N SER A 34 -4.40 10.27 -23.55
CA SER A 34 -3.09 10.57 -24.12
C SER A 34 -2.94 10.10 -25.57
N GLY A 35 -2.01 10.69 -26.29
CA GLY A 35 -1.63 10.30 -27.66
C GLY A 35 -0.70 9.09 -27.76
N LEU A 36 -0.56 8.31 -26.69
CA LEU A 36 0.19 7.05 -26.73
C LEU A 36 -0.50 6.05 -27.69
N ALA A 37 0.31 5.21 -28.34
CA ALA A 37 -0.19 4.07 -29.10
C ALA A 37 -1.04 3.14 -28.21
N ASP A 38 -1.98 2.42 -28.83
CA ASP A 38 -2.96 1.60 -28.10
C ASP A 38 -2.32 0.61 -27.15
N GLU A 39 -1.27 -0.10 -27.59
CA GLU A 39 -0.60 -1.11 -26.78
C GLU A 39 -0.06 -0.55 -25.45
N PRO A 40 0.92 0.38 -25.41
CA PRO A 40 1.44 0.89 -24.14
C PRO A 40 0.37 1.62 -23.31
N ARG A 41 -0.58 2.31 -23.96
CA ARG A 41 -1.67 3.02 -23.26
C ARG A 41 -2.58 2.06 -22.50
N LEU A 42 -3.03 1.00 -23.16
CA LEU A 42 -3.91 0.00 -22.57
C LEU A 42 -3.17 -0.89 -21.56
N THR A 43 -1.88 -1.19 -21.80
CA THR A 43 -1.04 -1.88 -20.81
C THR A 43 -0.91 -1.08 -19.52
N LEU A 44 -0.60 0.21 -19.60
CA LEU A 44 -0.50 1.08 -18.41
C LEU A 44 -1.86 1.23 -17.70
N TYR A 45 -2.96 1.27 -18.45
CA TYR A 45 -4.31 1.30 -17.87
C TYR A 45 -4.69 -0.02 -17.18
N ALA A 46 -4.25 -1.17 -17.72
CA ALA A 46 -4.38 -2.44 -17.02
C ALA A 46 -3.54 -2.47 -15.74
N ALA A 47 -2.29 -2.00 -15.79
CA ALA A 47 -1.42 -1.91 -14.62
C ALA A 47 -2.02 -1.02 -13.53
N TRP A 48 -2.70 0.08 -13.90
CA TRP A 48 -3.46 0.92 -12.98
C TRP A 48 -4.51 0.13 -12.16
N HIS A 49 -5.31 -0.71 -12.83
CA HIS A 49 -6.33 -1.53 -12.17
C HIS A 49 -5.73 -2.67 -11.35
N MET A 50 -4.61 -3.25 -11.80
CA MET A 50 -3.87 -4.23 -11.00
C MET A 50 -3.41 -3.62 -9.67
N VAL A 51 -2.87 -2.38 -9.69
CA VAL A 51 -2.51 -1.65 -8.47
C VAL A 51 -3.75 -1.41 -7.60
N SER A 52 -4.86 -0.95 -8.16
CA SER A 52 -6.12 -0.76 -7.41
C SER A 52 -6.56 -2.03 -6.67
N ALA A 53 -6.54 -3.17 -7.36
CA ALA A 53 -6.89 -4.46 -6.77
C ALA A 53 -5.92 -4.87 -5.66
N LEU A 54 -4.61 -4.71 -5.87
CA LEU A 54 -3.59 -5.04 -4.86
C LEU A 54 -3.70 -4.18 -3.59
N LEU A 55 -3.98 -2.88 -3.74
CA LEU A 55 -4.18 -1.99 -2.59
C LEU A 55 -5.44 -2.40 -1.80
N GLY A 56 -6.54 -2.68 -2.49
CA GLY A 56 -7.79 -3.14 -1.86
C GLY A 56 -7.64 -4.48 -1.16
N ILE A 57 -7.03 -5.47 -1.81
CA ILE A 57 -6.75 -6.79 -1.21
C ILE A 57 -5.83 -6.64 0.00
N SER A 58 -4.82 -5.77 -0.08
CA SER A 58 -3.93 -5.49 1.06
C SER A 58 -4.71 -4.99 2.27
N ALA A 59 -5.67 -4.08 2.09
CA ALA A 59 -6.51 -3.61 3.18
C ALA A 59 -7.30 -4.74 3.84
N LEU A 60 -7.84 -5.68 3.05
CA LEU A 60 -8.54 -6.88 3.54
C LEU A 60 -7.61 -7.84 4.31
N VAL A 61 -6.38 -8.03 3.82
CA VAL A 61 -5.37 -8.84 4.51
C VAL A 61 -5.01 -8.22 5.86
N LEU A 62 -4.79 -6.90 5.90
CA LEU A 62 -4.41 -6.19 7.12
C LEU A 62 -5.54 -6.19 8.17
N VAL A 63 -6.79 -5.98 7.77
CA VAL A 63 -7.92 -6.03 8.72
C VAL A 63 -8.10 -7.45 9.27
N ARG A 64 -8.00 -8.48 8.42
CA ARG A 64 -8.10 -9.88 8.87
C ARG A 64 -6.97 -10.23 9.84
N ALA A 65 -5.73 -9.85 9.53
CA ALA A 65 -4.58 -10.06 10.39
C ALA A 65 -4.64 -9.25 11.71
N SER A 66 -5.44 -8.19 11.78
CA SER A 66 -5.64 -7.43 13.02
C SER A 66 -6.46 -8.22 14.06
N LEU A 67 -7.29 -9.17 13.63
CA LEU A 67 -8.21 -9.93 14.48
C LEU A 67 -7.46 -11.00 15.29
N PRO A 68 -7.73 -11.16 16.61
CA PRO A 68 -7.00 -12.09 17.48
C PRO A 68 -6.81 -13.52 16.94
N PRO A 69 -7.83 -14.18 16.32
CA PRO A 69 -7.67 -15.55 15.84
C PRO A 69 -6.67 -15.73 14.69
N HIS A 70 -6.32 -14.64 13.99
CA HIS A 70 -5.53 -14.71 12.76
C HIS A 70 -4.13 -14.09 12.90
N GLN A 71 -3.86 -13.37 13.98
CA GLN A 71 -2.63 -12.58 14.15
C GLN A 71 -1.34 -13.37 13.98
N ALA A 72 -1.24 -14.53 14.64
CA ALA A 72 -0.02 -15.35 14.59
C ALA A 72 0.17 -16.02 13.23
N GLY A 73 -0.92 -16.53 12.63
CA GLY A 73 -0.87 -17.27 11.36
C GLY A 73 -0.64 -16.40 10.12
N MET A 74 -0.86 -15.09 10.22
CA MET A 74 -0.78 -14.18 9.06
C MET A 74 0.50 -13.32 9.02
N VAL A 75 1.47 -13.51 9.93
CA VAL A 75 2.67 -12.66 10.02
C VAL A 75 3.42 -12.57 8.69
N SER A 76 3.65 -13.69 8.00
CA SER A 76 4.35 -13.70 6.71
C SER A 76 3.59 -12.96 5.61
N ALA A 77 2.26 -13.12 5.57
CA ALA A 77 1.40 -12.41 4.62
C ALA A 77 1.43 -10.89 4.87
N VAL A 78 1.38 -10.47 6.15
CA VAL A 78 1.49 -9.05 6.52
C VAL A 78 2.86 -8.48 6.15
N ARG A 79 3.95 -9.24 6.34
CA ARG A 79 5.30 -8.81 5.93
C ARG A 79 5.41 -8.64 4.42
N LEU A 80 4.84 -9.55 3.64
CA LEU A 80 4.77 -9.42 2.18
C LEU A 80 3.99 -8.15 1.80
N VAL A 81 2.82 -7.92 2.38
CA VAL A 81 2.04 -6.69 2.16
C VAL A 81 2.87 -5.46 2.53
N ALA A 82 3.50 -5.44 3.69
CA ALA A 82 4.33 -4.32 4.11
C ALA A 82 5.45 -4.01 3.09
N LEU A 83 6.14 -5.04 2.60
CA LEU A 83 7.19 -4.88 1.58
C LEU A 83 6.63 -4.36 0.26
N LEU A 84 5.46 -4.84 -0.20
CA LEU A 84 4.83 -4.34 -1.42
C LEU A 84 4.50 -2.85 -1.32
N TRP A 85 3.98 -2.38 -0.19
CA TRP A 85 3.68 -0.97 0.04
C TRP A 85 4.95 -0.10 0.13
N LEU A 86 5.98 -0.58 0.82
CA LEU A 86 7.27 0.11 0.91
C LEU A 86 7.96 0.20 -0.45
N ALA A 87 8.02 -0.91 -1.18
CA ALA A 87 8.59 -0.96 -2.52
C ALA A 87 7.84 -0.03 -3.48
N SER A 88 6.51 -0.03 -3.44
CA SER A 88 5.68 0.87 -4.26
C SER A 88 5.98 2.34 -3.96
N GLY A 89 6.06 2.72 -2.68
CA GLY A 89 6.44 4.09 -2.30
C GLY A 89 7.87 4.45 -2.74
N PHE A 90 8.81 3.52 -2.64
CA PHE A 90 10.19 3.72 -3.06
C PHE A 90 10.32 3.87 -4.58
N VAL A 91 9.52 3.16 -5.38
CA VAL A 91 9.47 3.33 -6.84
C VAL A 91 9.16 4.80 -7.20
N PHE A 92 8.19 5.44 -6.54
CA PHE A 92 7.89 6.85 -6.79
C PHE A 92 9.06 7.78 -6.41
N LEU A 93 9.78 7.50 -5.33
CA LEU A 93 10.98 8.25 -4.96
C LEU A 93 12.09 8.08 -6.00
N VAL A 94 12.33 6.86 -6.48
CA VAL A 94 13.35 6.58 -7.51
C VAL A 94 13.00 7.26 -8.82
N VAL A 95 11.74 7.17 -9.27
CA VAL A 95 11.27 7.85 -10.48
C VAL A 95 11.44 9.36 -10.36
N ALA A 96 11.02 9.96 -9.23
CA ALA A 96 11.18 11.39 -8.99
C ALA A 96 12.66 11.83 -8.96
N ALA A 97 13.56 10.97 -8.49
CA ALA A 97 14.99 11.25 -8.41
C ALA A 97 15.74 11.08 -9.75
N THR A 98 15.25 10.21 -10.63
CA THR A 98 15.99 9.77 -11.84
C THR A 98 15.44 10.35 -13.14
N GLN A 99 14.19 10.82 -13.15
CA GLN A 99 13.58 11.39 -14.34
C GLN A 99 13.84 12.90 -14.44
N PRO A 100 13.96 13.45 -15.66
CA PRO A 100 14.10 14.88 -15.85
C PRO A 100 12.82 15.63 -15.43
N GLY A 101 12.97 16.71 -14.69
CA GLY A 101 11.88 17.61 -14.32
C GLY A 101 12.06 18.27 -12.96
N GLU A 102 11.49 19.46 -12.78
CA GLU A 102 11.58 20.21 -11.52
C GLU A 102 10.45 19.82 -10.56
N GLY A 103 10.79 19.69 -9.27
CA GLY A 103 9.83 19.46 -8.20
C GLY A 103 9.11 18.10 -8.24
N LEU A 104 9.71 17.08 -8.88
CA LEU A 104 9.06 15.78 -9.10
C LEU A 104 8.65 15.06 -7.81
N PHE A 105 9.38 15.22 -6.70
CA PHE A 105 9.00 14.63 -5.41
C PHE A 105 7.65 15.13 -4.87
N LEU A 106 7.25 16.35 -5.24
CA LEU A 106 5.97 16.94 -4.88
C LEU A 106 4.89 16.69 -5.94
N LYS A 107 5.29 16.60 -7.23
CA LYS A 107 4.39 16.24 -8.34
C LYS A 107 4.00 14.76 -8.34
N LEU A 108 4.83 13.91 -7.73
CA LEU A 108 4.58 12.49 -7.51
C LEU A 108 4.44 12.19 -6.00
N PRO A 109 3.41 12.72 -5.32
CA PRO A 109 3.31 12.66 -3.86
C PRO A 109 2.87 11.30 -3.32
N GLN A 110 2.72 10.27 -4.16
CA GLN A 110 2.18 8.96 -3.77
C GLN A 110 2.99 8.31 -2.64
N TRP A 111 4.31 8.51 -2.61
CA TRP A 111 5.19 7.99 -1.56
C TRP A 111 4.77 8.42 -0.14
N ILE A 112 4.17 9.62 0.00
CA ILE A 112 3.72 10.18 1.29
C ILE A 112 2.65 9.29 1.92
N LEU A 113 1.78 8.68 1.12
CA LEU A 113 0.69 7.83 1.60
C LEU A 113 1.06 6.33 1.59
N LEU A 114 1.89 5.89 0.63
CA LEU A 114 2.26 4.49 0.49
C LEU A 114 3.22 4.03 1.60
N LEU A 115 4.27 4.81 1.89
CA LEU A 115 5.29 4.41 2.87
C LEU A 115 4.73 4.25 4.30
N PRO A 116 3.88 5.16 4.82
CA PRO A 116 3.32 4.99 6.16
C PRO A 116 2.51 3.71 6.35
N VAL A 117 1.73 3.29 5.35
CA VAL A 117 0.99 2.02 5.42
C VAL A 117 1.95 0.84 5.54
N GLY A 118 3.00 0.82 4.70
CA GLY A 118 4.02 -0.22 4.73
C GLY A 118 4.77 -0.29 6.07
N VAL A 119 5.16 0.87 6.62
CA VAL A 119 5.81 0.96 7.94
C VAL A 119 4.89 0.44 9.05
N LEU A 120 3.63 0.88 9.08
CA LEU A 120 2.67 0.44 10.09
C LEU A 120 2.40 -1.06 10.00
N ALA A 121 2.24 -1.61 8.79
CA ALA A 121 2.08 -3.05 8.57
C ALA A 121 3.29 -3.84 9.09
N TRP A 122 4.51 -3.37 8.82
CA TRP A 122 5.75 -3.99 9.30
C TRP A 122 5.84 -3.99 10.83
N LEU A 123 5.57 -2.84 11.46
CA LEU A 123 5.55 -2.70 12.92
C LEU A 123 4.48 -3.59 13.56
N GLY A 124 3.30 -3.66 12.93
CA GLY A 124 2.20 -4.52 13.35
C GLY A 124 2.57 -6.01 13.30
N ALA A 125 3.22 -6.46 12.22
CA ALA A 125 3.69 -7.84 12.07
C ALA A 125 4.70 -8.22 13.16
N ASN A 126 5.68 -7.34 13.45
CA ASN A 126 6.69 -7.61 14.46
C ASN A 126 6.12 -7.72 15.88
N ARG A 127 5.04 -6.99 16.17
CA ARG A 127 4.30 -7.12 17.44
C ARG A 127 3.55 -8.45 17.52
N SER A 128 2.96 -8.91 16.41
CA SER A 128 2.26 -10.20 16.34
C SER A 128 3.20 -11.43 16.34
N SER A 129 4.48 -11.24 16.00
CA SER A 129 5.49 -12.32 16.05
C SER A 129 6.10 -12.57 17.43
N LYS A 130 5.90 -11.65 18.39
CA LYS A 130 6.45 -11.83 19.75
C LYS A 130 5.55 -12.78 20.54
N PRO A 131 6.10 -13.78 21.26
CA PRO A 131 5.30 -14.57 22.18
C PRO A 131 4.66 -13.64 23.21
N THR A 132 3.35 -13.82 23.45
CA THR A 132 2.66 -13.15 24.56
C THR A 132 3.41 -13.53 25.84
N PRO A 133 3.93 -12.57 26.64
CA PRO A 133 4.54 -12.92 27.91
C PRO A 133 3.49 -13.66 28.72
N LEU A 134 3.83 -14.88 29.17
CA LEU A 134 3.03 -15.59 30.17
C LEU A 134 2.91 -14.62 31.34
N ARG A 135 1.71 -14.06 31.56
CA ARG A 135 1.39 -13.42 32.83
C ARG A 135 1.60 -14.50 33.87
N SER A 136 2.66 -14.39 34.67
CA SER A 136 2.81 -15.19 35.87
C SER A 136 1.55 -14.95 36.69
N ALA A 137 0.72 -15.97 36.84
CA ALA A 137 -0.33 -15.97 37.83
C ALA A 137 0.37 -15.81 39.19
N ALA A 138 0.16 -14.67 39.82
CA ALA A 138 0.43 -14.42 41.23
C ALA A 138 -0.92 -14.36 41.93
#